data_AF-A3LY59-F1
#
_entry.id   AF-A3LY59-F1
#
_cell.length_a   1.000
_cell.length_b   1.000
_cell.length_c   1.000
_cell.angle_alpha   90.00
_cell.angle_beta   90.00
_cell.angle_gamma   90.00
#
_symmetry.space_group_name_H-M   'P 1'
#
loop_
_entity.id
_entity.type
_entity.pdbx_description
1 polymer ?
#
loop_
_entity_poly.entity_id
_entity_poly.type
_entity_poly.pdbx_seq_one_letter_code
_entity_poly.pdbx_strand_id
1 'polypeptide(L)'
;MFEISKPVSEKDKNVISENLKRLEELRRRKKESQVQNSIEASIEWKTKKLAAKKQPKDLEEDDENEALHEGPQKDKLDYTLLEWEEWDKKMSNSKFGRKGYSNMNELAKWSYEKEMEALEVDKVEYNKQKQKLELQNSANAVERDIAMLKVKPSQEAVASLVQNLQESNERKQKRRRNKQDEEAVSSYINEKNRDFNMKLNREYS
;
A
#
# COMPACT_ATOMS: atom_id res chain seq x y z
N MET A 1 -15.39 12.26 -60.21
CA MET A 1 -14.24 12.94 -60.81
C MET A 1 -13.29 13.30 -59.68
N PHE A 2 -12.05 12.80 -59.71
CA PHE A 2 -11.03 13.15 -58.70
C PHE A 2 -10.39 14.48 -59.07
N GLU A 3 -10.49 15.48 -58.19
CA GLU A 3 -9.80 16.77 -58.36
C GLU A 3 -8.30 16.57 -58.14
N ILE A 4 -7.54 16.82 -59.21
CA ILE A 4 -6.08 16.76 -59.22
C ILE A 4 -5.54 17.97 -58.47
N SER A 5 -4.77 17.70 -57.42
CA SER A 5 -4.05 18.67 -56.60
C SER A 5 -3.17 19.60 -57.46
N LYS A 6 -3.36 20.92 -57.32
CA LYS A 6 -2.54 21.93 -58.00
C LYS A 6 -1.09 21.87 -57.47
N PRO A 7 -0.07 21.93 -58.34
CA PRO A 7 1.33 21.87 -57.90
C PRO A 7 1.68 23.11 -57.07
N VAL A 8 2.18 22.89 -55.86
CA VAL A 8 2.64 23.94 -54.93
C VAL A 8 3.82 24.71 -55.55
N SER A 9 3.71 26.04 -55.59
CA SER A 9 4.71 26.96 -56.13
C SER A 9 6.03 26.87 -55.34
N GLU A 10 7.18 27.02 -56.00
CA GLU A 10 8.52 26.95 -55.36
C GLU A 10 8.71 27.99 -54.25
N LYS A 11 8.06 29.15 -54.35
CA LYS A 11 8.09 30.18 -53.30
C LYS A 11 7.39 29.69 -52.03
N ASP A 12 6.29 28.96 -52.18
CA ASP A 12 5.54 28.40 -51.06
C ASP A 12 6.32 27.26 -50.39
N LYS A 13 7.07 26.47 -51.17
CA LYS A 13 7.97 25.44 -50.61
C LYS A 13 9.07 26.03 -49.74
N ASN A 14 9.66 27.17 -50.15
CA ASN A 14 10.68 27.85 -49.36
C ASN A 14 10.09 28.42 -48.06
N VAL A 15 8.91 29.06 -48.11
CA VAL A 15 8.21 29.57 -46.92
C VAL A 15 7.83 28.44 -45.96
N ILE A 16 7.37 27.29 -46.48
CA ILE A 16 7.09 26.10 -45.67
C ILE A 16 8.37 25.59 -44.99
N SER A 17 9.50 25.58 -45.70
CA SER A 17 10.78 25.12 -45.16
C SER A 17 11.31 26.03 -44.03
N GLU A 18 11.14 27.35 -44.14
CA GLU A 18 11.52 28.30 -43.09
C GLU A 18 10.62 28.17 -41.86
N ASN A 19 9.32 27.99 -42.07
CA ASN A 19 8.36 27.75 -40.99
C ASN A 19 8.65 26.43 -40.25
N LEU A 20 9.08 25.38 -40.96
CA LEU A 20 9.49 24.11 -40.34
C LEU A 20 10.75 24.27 -39.49
N LYS A 21 11.77 24.98 -39.98
CA LYS A 21 12.97 25.28 -39.19
C LYS A 21 12.64 26.09 -37.93
N ARG A 22 11.79 27.10 -38.07
CA ARG A 22 11.31 27.91 -36.94
C ARG A 22 10.53 27.06 -35.92
N LEU A 23 9.70 26.13 -36.38
CA LEU A 23 8.97 25.20 -35.51
C LEU A 23 9.93 24.28 -34.75
N GLU A 24 10.98 23.77 -35.40
CA GLU A 24 12.00 22.95 -34.76
C GLU A 24 12.78 23.72 -33.70
N GLU A 25 13.16 24.97 -33.98
CA GLU A 25 13.81 25.85 -33.00
C GLU A 25 12.92 26.11 -31.78
N LEU A 26 11.63 26.38 -32.00
CA LEU A 26 10.66 26.58 -30.91
C LEU A 26 10.48 25.29 -30.08
N ARG A 27 10.45 24.12 -30.73
CA ARG A 27 10.40 22.83 -30.03
C ARG A 27 11.67 22.59 -29.21
N ARG A 28 12.84 22.98 -29.71
CA ARG A 28 14.12 22.88 -28.99
C ARG A 28 14.11 23.79 -27.75
N ARG A 29 13.76 25.07 -27.92
CA ARG A 29 13.64 26.02 -26.81
C ARG A 29 12.65 25.56 -25.76
N LYS A 30 11.49 25.02 -26.16
CA LYS A 30 10.52 24.44 -25.23
C LYS A 30 11.13 23.33 -24.37
N LYS A 31 11.90 22.40 -24.98
CA LYS A 31 12.57 21.33 -24.23
C LYS A 31 13.63 21.87 -23.28
N GLU A 32 14.45 22.81 -23.74
CA GLU A 32 15.48 23.48 -22.91
C GLU A 32 14.84 24.16 -21.68
N SER A 33 13.77 24.93 -21.88
CA SER A 33 13.03 25.57 -20.78
C SER A 33 12.37 24.56 -19.84
N GLN A 34 11.83 23.43 -20.35
CA GLN A 34 11.27 22.38 -19.50
C GLN A 34 12.33 21.72 -18.61
N VAL A 35 13.53 21.47 -19.16
CA VAL A 35 14.65 20.91 -18.40
C VAL A 35 15.09 21.92 -17.33
N GLN A 36 15.28 23.19 -17.68
CA GLN A 36 15.64 24.24 -16.73
C GLN A 36 14.61 24.38 -15.60
N ASN A 37 13.32 24.46 -15.93
CA ASN A 37 12.24 24.50 -14.93
C ASN A 37 12.26 23.27 -14.00
N SER A 38 12.54 22.07 -14.53
CA SER A 38 12.61 20.87 -13.69
C SER A 38 13.79 20.89 -12.72
N ILE A 39 14.92 21.43 -13.16
CA ILE A 39 16.13 21.57 -12.34
C ILE A 39 15.89 22.62 -11.25
N GLU A 40 15.38 23.80 -11.62
CA GLU A 40 15.08 24.90 -10.71
C GLU A 40 14.04 24.49 -9.67
N ALA A 41 12.94 23.84 -10.08
CA ALA A 41 11.94 23.31 -9.15
C ALA A 41 12.55 22.30 -8.16
N SER A 42 13.48 21.45 -8.60
CA SER A 42 14.16 20.50 -7.73
C SER A 42 15.09 21.19 -6.71
N ILE A 43 15.75 22.28 -7.11
CA ILE A 43 16.62 23.09 -6.25
C ILE A 43 15.76 23.88 -5.26
N GLU A 44 14.67 24.48 -5.72
CA GLU A 44 13.71 25.20 -4.87
C GLU A 44 13.09 24.27 -3.83
N TRP A 45 12.72 23.05 -4.21
CA TRP A 45 12.22 22.05 -3.27
C TRP A 45 13.27 21.68 -2.21
N LYS A 46 14.53 21.46 -2.62
CA LYS A 46 15.64 21.17 -1.69
C LYS A 46 15.90 22.33 -0.73
N THR A 47 15.91 23.56 -1.23
CA THR A 47 16.14 24.77 -0.42
C THR A 47 15.00 25.03 0.55
N LYS A 48 13.73 24.89 0.13
CA LYS A 48 12.55 24.95 1.01
C LYS A 48 12.62 23.91 2.11
N LYS A 49 13.02 22.67 1.80
CA LYS A 49 13.18 21.59 2.79
C LYS A 49 14.28 21.91 3.81
N LEU A 50 15.39 22.49 3.37
CA LEU A 50 16.48 22.92 4.26
C LEU A 50 16.08 24.15 5.10
N ALA A 51 15.31 25.08 4.55
CA ALA A 51 14.78 26.24 5.26
C ALA A 51 13.75 25.82 6.33
N ALA A 52 12.84 24.89 6.00
CA ALA A 52 11.88 24.31 6.95
C ALA A 52 12.57 23.58 8.12
N LYS A 53 13.75 22.97 7.88
CA LYS A 53 14.56 22.34 8.93
C LYS A 53 15.33 23.35 9.80
N LYS A 54 15.51 24.59 9.33
CA LYS A 54 16.24 25.66 10.02
C LYS A 54 15.33 26.63 10.78
N GLN A 55 14.02 26.57 10.60
CA GLN A 55 13.11 27.26 11.50
C GLN A 55 13.18 26.56 12.86
N PRO A 56 13.53 27.26 13.96
CA PRO A 56 13.34 26.70 15.28
C PRO A 56 11.85 26.37 15.42
N LYS A 57 11.55 25.11 15.72
CA LYS A 57 10.23 24.73 16.23
C LYS A 57 10.03 25.57 17.49
N ASP A 58 9.19 26.58 17.41
CA ASP A 58 8.72 27.26 18.61
C ASP A 58 8.12 26.18 19.53
N LEU A 59 8.61 26.19 20.76
CA LEU A 59 8.22 25.30 21.85
C LEU A 59 6.73 25.51 22.14
N GLU A 60 5.90 24.54 21.78
CA GLU A 60 4.67 24.27 22.52
C GLU A 60 4.95 23.00 23.35
N GLU A 61 5.01 23.23 24.66
CA GLU A 61 5.06 22.25 25.73
C GLU A 61 3.80 21.40 25.67
N ASP A 62 3.92 20.12 25.31
CA ASP A 62 3.07 19.01 25.75
C ASP A 62 3.53 17.73 25.03
N ASP A 63 4.53 17.04 25.60
CA ASP A 63 4.70 15.57 25.54
C ASP A 63 5.99 15.17 26.30
N GLU A 64 5.98 15.32 27.63
CA GLU A 64 7.09 14.91 28.52
C GLU A 64 7.28 13.39 28.63
N ASN A 65 6.54 12.56 27.88
CA ASN A 65 6.56 11.10 28.05
C ASN A 65 7.10 10.27 26.88
N GLU A 66 7.64 10.87 25.81
CA GLU A 66 8.20 10.09 24.68
C GLU A 66 9.70 10.35 24.37
N ALA A 67 10.37 11.17 25.20
CA ALA A 67 11.77 11.56 25.01
C ALA A 67 12.80 10.71 25.80
N LEU A 68 12.44 9.53 26.33
CA LEU A 68 13.36 8.75 27.19
C LEU A 68 14.19 7.66 26.48
N HIS A 69 14.10 7.51 25.15
CA HIS A 69 14.81 6.44 24.43
C HIS A 69 15.43 6.83 23.08
N GLU A 70 16.07 8.00 22.98
CA GLU A 70 16.97 8.26 21.84
C GLU A 70 18.37 8.61 22.34
N GLY A 71 19.20 7.56 22.47
CA GLY A 71 20.65 7.74 22.38
C GLY A 71 21.04 8.35 21.02
N PRO A 72 22.30 8.81 20.86
CA PRO A 72 22.76 9.44 19.63
C PRO A 72 22.41 8.54 18.42
N GLN A 73 21.77 9.12 17.39
CA GLN A 73 21.46 8.43 16.14
C GLN A 73 22.75 7.80 15.60
N LYS A 74 22.89 6.49 15.76
CA LYS A 74 24.02 5.72 15.23
C LYS A 74 24.08 5.90 13.71
N ASP A 75 25.26 6.13 13.16
CA ASP A 75 25.43 6.12 11.73
C ASP A 75 25.08 4.72 11.19
N LYS A 76 24.60 4.64 9.94
CA LYS A 76 24.14 3.38 9.31
C LYS A 76 25.21 2.28 9.31
N LEU A 77 26.47 2.66 9.47
CA LEU A 77 27.65 1.78 9.48
C LEU A 77 28.00 1.26 10.88
N ASP A 78 27.43 1.83 11.94
CA ASP A 78 27.74 1.49 13.34
C ASP A 78 26.78 0.43 13.91
N TYR A 79 25.80 -0.01 13.12
CA TYR A 79 24.86 -1.04 13.50
C TYR A 79 25.55 -2.41 13.48
N THR A 80 25.47 -3.12 14.59
CA THR A 80 25.90 -4.53 14.65
C THR A 80 24.92 -5.43 13.88
N LEU A 81 25.34 -6.65 13.53
CA LEU A 81 24.49 -7.60 12.79
C LEU A 81 23.15 -7.89 13.50
N LEU A 82 23.19 -7.99 14.84
CA LEU A 82 21.99 -8.20 15.66
C LEU A 82 21.06 -6.98 15.64
N GLU A 83 21.63 -5.78 15.71
CA GLU A 83 20.85 -4.53 15.61
C GLU A 83 20.28 -4.33 14.19
N TRP A 84 20.96 -4.81 13.16
CA TRP A 84 20.42 -4.85 11.79
C TRP A 84 19.23 -5.81 11.66
N GLU A 85 19.29 -6.99 12.28
CA GLU A 85 18.13 -7.91 12.34
C GLU A 85 16.94 -7.30 13.07
N GLU A 86 17.18 -6.64 14.21
CA GLU A 86 16.13 -5.95 14.96
C GLU A 86 15.56 -4.76 14.18
N TRP A 87 16.41 -4.00 13.50
CA TRP A 87 16.01 -2.89 12.65
C TRP A 87 15.21 -3.37 11.44
N ASP A 88 15.59 -4.47 10.81
CA ASP A 88 14.85 -5.02 9.67
C ASP A 88 13.52 -5.66 10.11
N LYS A 89 13.46 -6.29 11.30
CA LYS A 89 12.19 -6.68 11.94
C LYS A 89 11.29 -5.47 12.19
N LYS A 90 11.84 -4.40 12.77
CA LYS A 90 11.09 -3.14 13.01
C LYS A 90 10.63 -2.49 11.71
N MET A 91 11.47 -2.48 10.67
CA MET A 91 11.15 -1.95 9.35
C MET A 91 10.18 -2.84 8.59
N SER A 92 10.23 -4.16 8.74
CA SER A 92 9.22 -5.06 8.16
C SER A 92 7.84 -4.73 8.70
N ASN A 93 7.70 -4.59 10.02
CA ASN A 93 6.47 -4.18 10.69
C ASN A 93 5.98 -2.80 10.25
N SER A 94 6.90 -1.85 10.00
CA SER A 94 6.58 -0.50 9.50
C SER A 94 6.24 -0.45 8.01
N LYS A 95 6.88 -1.28 7.17
CA LYS A 95 6.56 -1.46 5.74
C LYS A 95 5.13 -2.01 5.55
N PHE A 96 4.58 -2.70 6.55
CA PHE A 96 3.17 -3.12 6.57
C PHE A 96 2.20 -2.02 7.04
N GLY A 97 2.70 -0.88 7.52
CA GLY A 97 1.92 0.34 7.78
C GLY A 97 1.40 0.89 6.45
N ARG A 98 0.27 0.35 5.98
CA ARG A 98 -0.24 0.66 4.65
C ARG A 98 -0.60 2.13 4.53
N LYS A 99 -0.04 2.78 3.52
CA LYS A 99 -0.44 4.11 3.10
C LYS A 99 -1.66 4.00 2.18
N GLY A 100 -2.85 4.21 2.74
CA GLY A 100 -4.10 4.34 1.98
C GLY A 100 -4.74 3.01 1.53
N TYR A 101 -5.81 3.15 0.75
CA TYR A 101 -6.62 2.04 0.23
C TYR A 101 -5.90 1.31 -0.91
N SER A 102 -5.74 -0.01 -0.81
CA SER A 102 -5.23 -0.88 -1.87
C SER A 102 -6.37 -1.48 -2.71
N ASN A 103 -6.05 -1.99 -3.90
CA ASN A 103 -7.02 -2.72 -4.73
C ASN A 103 -7.65 -3.89 -3.95
N MET A 104 -8.93 -4.20 -4.20
CA MET A 104 -9.65 -5.29 -3.52
C MET A 104 -8.93 -6.64 -3.68
N ASN A 105 -8.36 -6.90 -4.85
CA ASN A 105 -7.61 -8.14 -5.09
C ASN A 105 -6.34 -8.24 -4.24
N GLU A 106 -5.62 -7.13 -4.09
CA GLU A 106 -4.41 -7.07 -3.25
C GLU A 106 -4.76 -7.16 -1.77
N LEU A 107 -5.87 -6.54 -1.36
CA LEU A 107 -6.40 -6.65 0.00
C LEU A 107 -6.77 -8.10 0.33
N ALA A 108 -7.47 -8.77 -0.59
CA ALA A 108 -7.86 -10.17 -0.46
C ALA A 108 -6.64 -11.11 -0.38
N LYS A 109 -5.66 -10.91 -1.27
CA LYS A 109 -4.40 -11.64 -1.25
C LYS A 109 -3.70 -11.50 0.09
N TRP A 110 -3.58 -10.28 0.60
CA TRP A 110 -2.92 -10.05 1.87
C TRP A 110 -3.69 -10.64 3.06
N SER A 111 -5.03 -10.51 3.09
CA SER A 111 -5.80 -11.14 4.17
C SER A 111 -5.63 -12.66 4.16
N TYR A 112 -5.56 -13.25 2.97
CA TYR A 112 -5.28 -14.67 2.81
C TYR A 112 -3.88 -15.03 3.30
N GLU A 113 -2.84 -14.31 2.88
CA GLU A 113 -1.46 -14.54 3.34
C GLU A 113 -1.35 -14.45 4.87
N LYS A 114 -2.00 -13.45 5.47
CA LYS A 114 -2.03 -13.29 6.93
C LYS A 114 -2.73 -14.45 7.65
N GLU A 115 -3.84 -14.94 7.11
CA GLU A 115 -4.56 -16.09 7.67
C GLU A 115 -3.75 -17.39 7.50
N MET A 116 -3.01 -17.53 6.40
CA MET A 116 -2.12 -18.66 6.16
C MET A 116 -0.90 -18.66 7.09
N GLU A 117 -0.34 -17.50 7.40
CA GLU A 117 0.75 -17.37 8.38
C GLU A 117 0.31 -17.76 9.79
N ALA A 118 -0.96 -17.50 10.14
CA ALA A 118 -1.54 -17.87 11.43
C ALA A 118 -1.97 -19.33 11.52
N LEU A 119 -2.00 -20.05 10.39
CA LEU A 119 -2.46 -21.44 10.34
C LEU A 119 -1.32 -22.39 10.71
N GLU A 120 -1.47 -23.07 11.85
CA GLU A 120 -0.56 -24.15 12.24
C GLU A 120 -1.03 -25.49 11.65
N VAL A 121 -0.15 -26.16 10.90
CA VAL A 121 -0.47 -27.44 10.23
C VAL A 121 0.18 -28.61 10.96
N ASP A 122 -0.64 -29.56 11.43
CA ASP A 122 -0.13 -30.83 11.96
C ASP A 122 0.37 -31.75 10.84
N LYS A 123 1.70 -31.80 10.70
CA LYS A 123 2.41 -32.64 9.72
C LYS A 123 2.21 -34.14 9.98
N VAL A 124 2.00 -34.55 11.24
CA VAL A 124 1.88 -35.96 11.62
C VAL A 124 0.53 -36.52 11.17
N GLU A 125 -0.56 -35.82 11.48
CA GLU A 125 -1.89 -36.22 11.03
C GLU A 125 -1.97 -36.21 9.50
N TYR A 126 -1.43 -35.16 8.86
CA TYR A 126 -1.36 -35.07 7.41
C TYR A 126 -0.71 -36.30 6.76
N ASN A 127 0.45 -36.74 7.27
CA ASN A 127 1.13 -37.91 6.73
C ASN A 127 0.32 -39.21 6.91
N LYS A 128 -0.38 -39.37 8.04
CA LYS A 128 -1.28 -40.52 8.27
C LYS A 128 -2.44 -40.52 7.29
N GLN A 129 -3.05 -39.37 7.02
CA GLN A 129 -4.14 -39.23 6.06
C GLN A 129 -3.64 -39.48 4.62
N LYS A 130 -2.47 -38.96 4.27
CA LYS A 130 -1.81 -39.19 2.97
C LYS A 130 -1.57 -40.67 2.71
N GLN A 131 -1.02 -41.40 3.68
CA GLN A 131 -0.80 -42.85 3.55
C GLN A 131 -2.13 -43.62 3.38
N LYS A 132 -3.18 -43.25 4.12
CA LYS A 132 -4.52 -43.85 3.97
C LYS A 132 -5.09 -43.62 2.57
N LEU A 133 -4.94 -42.41 2.02
CA LEU A 133 -5.37 -42.08 0.67
C LEU A 133 -4.57 -42.85 -0.39
N GLU A 134 -3.24 -42.94 -0.24
CA GLU A 134 -2.39 -43.72 -1.15
C GLU A 134 -2.78 -45.20 -1.20
N LEU A 135 -3.14 -45.80 -0.05
CA LEU A 135 -3.67 -47.17 0.02
C LEU A 135 -5.03 -47.33 -0.66
N GLN A 136 -5.87 -46.29 -0.64
CA GLN A 136 -7.21 -46.27 -1.26
C GLN A 136 -7.18 -45.88 -2.75
N ASN A 137 -6.10 -45.27 -3.23
CA ASN A 137 -5.95 -44.76 -4.59
C ASN A 137 -5.70 -45.85 -5.65
N SER A 138 -5.81 -47.13 -5.33
CA SER A 138 -5.67 -48.24 -6.28
C SER A 138 -6.83 -48.39 -7.27
N ALA A 139 -7.92 -47.63 -7.10
CA ALA A 139 -9.10 -47.66 -7.95
C ALA A 139 -9.30 -46.36 -8.78
N ASN A 140 -10.16 -46.46 -9.81
CA ASN A 140 -10.41 -45.50 -10.88
C ASN A 140 -10.51 -44.02 -10.42
N ALA A 141 -10.08 -43.08 -11.27
CA ALA A 141 -10.06 -41.63 -10.95
C ALA A 141 -11.41 -41.07 -10.47
N VAL A 142 -12.52 -41.56 -11.04
CA VAL A 142 -13.89 -41.14 -10.64
C VAL A 142 -14.22 -41.57 -9.21
N GLU A 143 -13.76 -42.73 -8.76
CA GLU A 143 -14.00 -43.20 -7.39
C GLU A 143 -13.19 -42.40 -6.36
N ARG A 144 -12.00 -41.91 -6.74
CA ARG A 144 -11.19 -41.02 -5.89
C ARG A 144 -11.89 -39.68 -5.65
N ASP A 145 -12.44 -39.07 -6.69
CA ASP A 145 -13.16 -37.79 -6.58
C ASP A 145 -14.41 -37.93 -5.70
N ILE A 146 -15.15 -39.04 -5.85
CA ILE A 146 -16.30 -39.35 -4.98
C ILE A 146 -15.87 -39.62 -3.54
N ALA A 147 -14.73 -40.27 -3.31
CA ALA A 147 -14.19 -40.51 -1.98
C ALA A 147 -13.77 -39.20 -1.30
N MET A 148 -13.18 -38.25 -2.03
CA MET A 148 -12.84 -36.92 -1.51
C MET A 148 -14.08 -36.13 -1.06
N LEU A 149 -15.17 -36.18 -1.83
CA LEU A 149 -16.43 -35.52 -1.47
C LEU A 149 -17.10 -36.09 -0.20
N LYS A 150 -16.76 -37.33 0.18
CA LYS A 150 -17.32 -38.01 1.36
C LYS A 150 -16.46 -37.85 2.62
N VAL A 151 -15.31 -37.18 2.55
CA VAL A 151 -14.45 -36.97 3.71
C VAL A 151 -15.15 -36.07 4.71
N LYS A 152 -15.51 -36.65 5.87
CA LYS A 152 -16.01 -35.89 7.01
C LYS A 152 -14.82 -35.38 7.82
N PRO A 153 -14.65 -34.06 7.97
CA PRO A 153 -13.56 -33.52 8.78
C PRO A 153 -13.72 -33.91 10.25
N SER A 154 -12.61 -33.91 11.00
CA SER A 154 -12.64 -34.11 12.45
C SER A 154 -13.40 -32.96 13.12
N GLN A 155 -14.08 -33.27 14.25
CA GLN A 155 -14.81 -32.25 15.01
C GLN A 155 -13.87 -31.16 15.54
N GLU A 156 -12.64 -31.53 15.89
CA GLU A 156 -11.59 -30.62 16.35
C GLU A 156 -11.20 -29.62 15.26
N ALA A 157 -11.02 -30.09 14.01
CA ALA A 157 -10.71 -29.21 12.88
C ALA A 157 -11.85 -28.22 12.60
N VAL A 158 -13.10 -28.67 12.71
CA VAL A 158 -14.28 -27.81 12.56
C VAL A 158 -14.34 -26.77 13.69
N ALA A 159 -14.09 -27.18 14.94
CA ALA A 159 -14.08 -26.27 16.08
C ALA A 159 -13.00 -25.20 15.96
N SER A 160 -11.77 -25.59 15.56
CA SER A 160 -10.67 -24.66 15.31
C SER A 160 -11.00 -23.65 14.21
N LEU A 161 -11.62 -24.10 13.11
CA LEU A 161 -12.07 -23.20 12.04
C LEU A 161 -13.10 -22.18 12.55
N VAL A 162 -14.09 -22.64 13.32
CA VAL A 162 -15.13 -21.76 13.88
C VAL A 162 -14.51 -20.74 14.83
N GLN A 163 -13.57 -21.15 15.68
CA GLN A 163 -12.85 -20.26 16.58
C GLN A 163 -12.09 -19.17 15.80
N ASN A 164 -11.34 -19.55 14.77
CA ASN A 164 -10.59 -18.59 13.94
C ASN A 164 -11.52 -17.56 13.27
N LEU A 165 -12.70 -17.99 12.81
CA LEU A 165 -13.72 -17.10 12.24
C LEU A 165 -14.30 -16.15 13.29
N GLN A 166 -14.57 -16.64 14.50
CA GLN A 166 -15.05 -15.82 15.62
C GLN A 166 -14.01 -14.77 16.00
N GLU A 167 -12.75 -15.15 16.16
CA GLU A 167 -11.65 -14.23 16.46
C GLU A 167 -11.48 -13.16 15.38
N SER A 168 -11.57 -13.54 14.09
CA SER A 168 -11.51 -12.61 12.96
C SER A 168 -12.66 -11.58 13.03
N ASN A 169 -13.87 -12.02 13.35
CA ASN A 169 -15.03 -11.15 13.50
C ASN A 169 -14.92 -10.21 14.71
N GLU A 170 -14.45 -10.70 15.85
CA GLU A 170 -14.23 -9.88 17.05
C GLU A 170 -13.18 -8.79 16.80
N ARG A 171 -12.06 -9.14 16.14
CA ARG A 171 -11.02 -8.17 15.74
C ARG A 171 -11.60 -7.07 14.85
N LYS A 172 -12.48 -7.42 13.90
CA LYS A 172 -13.19 -6.46 13.03
C LYS A 172 -14.15 -5.58 13.83
N GLN A 173 -14.89 -6.14 14.79
CA GLN A 173 -15.82 -5.37 15.63
C GLN A 173 -15.09 -4.40 16.57
N LYS A 174 -13.99 -4.82 17.20
CA LYS A 174 -13.18 -3.96 18.08
C LYS A 174 -12.67 -2.73 17.34
N ARG A 175 -12.15 -2.90 16.11
CA ARG A 175 -11.69 -1.79 15.25
C ARG A 175 -12.78 -0.79 14.88
N ARG A 176 -14.04 -1.23 14.79
CA ARG A 176 -15.18 -0.35 14.47
C ARG A 176 -15.62 0.52 15.64
N ARG A 177 -15.32 0.13 16.89
CA ARG A 177 -15.74 0.82 18.12
C ARG A 177 -14.65 1.73 18.69
N ASN A 178 -13.69 2.18 17.88
CA ASN A 178 -12.62 3.03 18.38
C ASN A 178 -13.20 4.32 18.96
N LYS A 179 -13.08 4.46 20.29
CA LYS A 179 -13.66 5.55 21.08
C LYS A 179 -12.94 6.89 20.90
N GLN A 180 -11.70 6.87 20.39
CA GLN A 180 -10.91 8.07 20.09
C GLN A 180 -11.55 8.96 19.02
N ASP A 181 -12.29 8.36 18.08
CA ASP A 181 -13.03 9.10 17.05
C ASP A 181 -14.19 9.92 17.66
N GLU A 182 -14.62 9.60 18.89
CA GLU A 182 -15.75 10.25 19.56
C GLU A 182 -15.45 11.65 20.08
N GLU A 183 -14.19 11.90 20.44
CA GLU A 183 -13.70 13.13 21.05
C GLU A 183 -13.31 14.19 20.00
N ALA A 184 -13.14 13.76 18.74
CA ALA A 184 -12.64 14.60 17.64
C ALA A 184 -13.67 15.60 17.08
N VAL A 185 -14.94 15.57 17.52
CA VAL A 185 -15.99 16.49 17.05
C VAL A 185 -16.72 17.09 18.24
N SER A 186 -16.41 18.36 18.56
CA SER A 186 -16.96 19.06 19.72
C SER A 186 -18.39 19.57 19.54
N SER A 187 -18.87 19.70 18.30
CA SER A 187 -20.17 20.32 17.99
C SER A 187 -20.98 19.46 17.02
N TYR A 188 -21.96 18.71 17.54
CA TYR A 188 -22.93 17.99 16.72
C TYR A 188 -24.31 17.99 17.39
N ILE A 189 -25.38 18.07 16.59
CA ILE A 189 -26.76 18.08 17.07
C ILE A 189 -27.37 16.67 17.03
N ASN A 190 -26.94 15.84 16.09
CA ASN A 190 -27.35 14.44 15.96
C ASN A 190 -26.18 13.54 15.51
N GLU A 191 -26.35 12.23 15.59
CA GLU A 191 -25.30 11.25 15.24
C GLU A 191 -24.88 11.33 13.77
N LYS A 192 -25.82 11.59 12.84
CA LYS A 192 -25.49 11.77 11.42
C LYS A 192 -24.67 13.05 11.15
N ASN A 193 -24.94 14.10 11.89
CA ASN A 193 -24.24 15.38 11.83
C ASN A 193 -22.82 15.22 12.40
N ARG A 194 -22.67 14.41 13.46
CA ARG A 194 -21.37 13.98 13.96
C ARG A 194 -20.56 13.24 12.90
N ASP A 195 -21.13 12.20 12.29
CA ASP A 195 -20.46 11.43 11.23
C ASP A 195 -20.07 12.32 10.03
N PHE A 196 -20.92 13.29 9.69
CA PHE A 196 -20.65 14.26 8.65
C PHE A 196 -19.50 15.21 9.02
N ASN A 197 -19.50 15.75 10.24
CA ASN A 197 -18.43 16.62 10.73
C ASN A 197 -17.11 15.87 10.85
N MET A 198 -17.13 14.60 11.28
CA MET A 198 -15.96 13.72 11.26
C MET A 198 -15.41 13.54 9.84
N LYS A 199 -16.29 13.36 8.86
CA LYS A 199 -15.90 13.28 7.45
C LYS A 199 -15.27 14.58 6.98
N LEU A 200 -15.85 15.74 7.32
CA LEU A 200 -15.26 17.03 6.99
C LEU A 200 -13.88 17.22 7.62
N ASN A 201 -13.72 16.89 8.90
CA ASN A 201 -12.42 16.96 9.57
C ASN A 201 -11.38 16.06 8.88
N ARG A 202 -11.75 14.86 8.42
CA ARG A 202 -10.82 13.98 7.69
C ARG A 202 -10.33 14.54 6.36
N GLU A 203 -11.15 15.36 5.69
CA GLU A 203 -10.85 15.91 4.35
C GLU A 203 -10.16 17.28 4.41
N TYR A 204 -10.46 18.09 5.44
CA TYR A 204 -10.05 19.50 5.51
C TYR A 204 -9.13 19.84 6.72
N SER A 205 -8.84 18.89 7.61
CA SER A 205 -7.91 19.09 8.74
C SER A 205 -6.44 18.87 8.37
#